data_AF-A0A926IEQ4-F1
#
_entry.id   AF-A0A926IEQ4-F1
#
_cell.length_a   1.000
_cell.length_b   1.000
_cell.length_c   1.000
_cell.angle_alpha   90.00
_cell.angle_beta   90.00
_cell.angle_gamma   90.00
#
_symmetry.space_group_name_H-M   'P 1'
#
loop_
_entity.id
_entity.type
_entity.pdbx_description
1 polymer ?
#
loop_
_entity_poly.entity_id
_entity_poly.type
_entity_poly.pdbx_seq_one_letter_code
_entity_poly.pdbx_strand_id
1 'polypeptide(L)' 'MYLLFKYKNMKPSEFYKIPLGEKRILACFMKLEIEERQKELRQMYGGD' A
#
# COMPACT_ATOMS: atom_id res chain seq x y z
N MET A 1 -1.10 0.28 7.75
CA MET A 1 -0.92 1.69 8.17
C MET A 1 0.51 2.21 7.95
N TYR A 2 1.56 1.50 8.39
CA TYR A 2 2.96 1.94 8.19
C TYR A 2 3.31 2.30 6.74
N LEU A 3 2.91 1.47 5.77
CA LEU A 3 3.21 1.71 4.35
C LEU A 3 2.49 2.95 3.80
N LEU A 4 1.26 3.22 4.24
CA LEU A 4 0.51 4.43 3.90
C LEU A 4 1.19 5.68 4.45
N PHE A 5 1.70 5.60 5.68
CA PHE A 5 2.48 6.69 6.27
C PHE A 5 3.80 6.89 5.53
N LYS A 6 4.57 5.82 5.31
CA LYS A 6 5.91 5.86 4.71
C LYS A 6 5.90 6.32 3.26
N TYR A 7 4.96 5.83 2.44
CA TYR A 7 4.98 6.05 0.99
C TYR A 7 3.95 7.06 0.49
N LYS A 8 2.87 7.28 1.26
CA LYS A 8 1.79 8.19 0.86
C LYS A 8 1.62 9.37 1.82
N ASN A 9 2.52 9.52 2.80
CA ASN A 9 2.49 10.57 3.82
C ASN A 9 1.16 10.67 4.59
N MET A 10 0.36 9.60 4.61
CA MET A 10 -0.92 9.58 5.31
C MET A 10 -0.66 9.42 6.82
N LYS A 11 -1.03 10.43 7.60
CA LYS A 11 -0.85 10.38 9.05
C LYS A 11 -1.77 9.33 9.67
N PRO A 12 -1.36 8.71 10.79
CA PRO A 12 -2.23 7.84 11.57
C PRO A 12 -3.61 8.44 11.85
N SER A 13 -3.64 9.71 12.27
CA SER A 13 -4.87 10.43 12.61
C SER A 13 -5.82 10.59 11.42
N GLU A 14 -5.30 10.73 10.20
CA GLU A 14 -6.10 10.80 8.98
C GLU A 14 -6.67 9.43 8.66
N PHE A 15 -5.86 8.37 8.72
CA PHE A 15 -6.32 6.99 8.49
C PHE A 15 -7.46 6.58 9.43
N TYR A 16 -7.38 6.92 10.71
CA TYR A 16 -8.43 6.54 11.67
C TYR A 16 -9.76 7.24 11.40
N LYS A 17 -9.76 8.45 10.82
CA LYS A 17 -10.96 9.20 10.43
C LYS A 17 -11.67 8.61 9.21
N ILE A 18 -11.00 7.78 8.40
CA ILE A 18 -11.59 7.18 7.21
C ILE A 18 -12.69 6.17 7.59
N PRO A 19 -13.89 6.22 6.96
CA PRO A 19 -14.94 5.23 7.16
C PRO A 19 -14.50 3.81 6.78
N LEU A 20 -15.16 2.79 7.35
CA LEU A 20 -14.77 1.40 7.14
C LEU A 20 -14.81 0.98 5.65
N GLY A 21 -15.80 1.46 4.88
CA GLY A 21 -15.90 1.18 3.45
C GLY A 21 -14.68 1.68 2.67
N GLU A 22 -14.29 2.93 2.89
CA GLU A 22 -13.12 3.53 2.25
C GLU A 22 -11.81 2.89 2.71
N LYS A 23 -11.71 2.46 3.98
CA LYS A 23 -10.55 1.69 4.45
C LYS A 23 -10.37 0.39 3.67
N ARG A 24 -11.46 -0.30 3.28
CA ARG A 24 -11.38 -1.52 2.46
C ARG A 24 -10.87 -1.23 1.06
N ILE A 25 -11.35 -0.14 0.45
CA ILE A 25 -10.90 0.33 -0.86
C ILE A 25 -9.40 0.66 -0.81
N LEU A 26 -8.98 1.46 0.18
CA LEU A 26 -7.60 1.84 0.39
C LEU A 26 -6.67 0.63 0.59
N ALA A 27 -7.12 -0.38 1.34
CA ALA A 27 -6.39 -1.63 1.53
C ALA A 27 -6.21 -2.40 0.22
N CYS A 28 -7.23 -2.42 -0.64
CA CYS A 28 -7.18 -3.10 -1.94
C CYS A 28 -6.13 -2.45 -2.86
N PHE A 29 -6.13 -1.12 -2.97
CA PHE A 29 -5.12 -0.39 -3.74
C PHE A 29 -3.71 -0.57 -3.18
N MET A 30 -3.54 -0.49 -1.85
CA MET A 30 -2.25 -0.74 -1.23
C MET A 30 -1.73 -2.15 -1.52
N LYS A 31 -2.61 -3.15 -1.54
CA LYS A 31 -2.24 -4.53 -1.89
C LYS A 31 -1.74 -4.62 -3.33
N LEU A 32 -2.47 -4.01 -4.28
CA LEU A 32 -2.10 -3.96 -5.68
C LEU A 32 -0.71 -3.33 -5.88
N GLU A 33 -0.47 -2.15 -5.29
CA GLU A 33 0.82 -1.47 -5.41
C GLU A 33 2.00 -2.28 -4.85
N ILE A 34 1.77 -3.03 -3.75
CA ILE A 34 2.79 -3.91 -3.17
C ILE A 34 3.09 -5.04 -4.14
N GLU A 35 2.07 -5.68 -4.72
CA GLU A 35 2.24 -6.77 -5.67
C GLU A 35 3.00 -6.33 -6.93
N GLU A 36 2.70 -5.13 -7.45
CA GLU A 36 3.41 -4.51 -8.56
C GLU A 36 4.89 -4.26 -8.22
N ARG A 37 5.18 -3.66 -7.05
CA ARG A 37 6.56 -3.47 -6.60
C ARG A 37 7.33 -4.77 -6.43
N GLN A 38 6.69 -5.82 -5.91
CA GLN A 38 7.32 -7.13 -5.79
C GLN A 38 7.58 -7.77 -7.17
N LYS A 39 6.68 -7.56 -8.13
CA LYS A 39 6.88 -8.00 -9.52
C LYS A 39 8.07 -7.27 -10.16
N GLU A 40 8.15 -5.94 -10.01
CA GLU A 40 9.29 -5.15 -10.50
C GLU A 40 10.61 -5.60 -9.88
N LEU A 41 10.64 -5.81 -8.55
CA LEU A 41 11.83 -6.30 -7.86
C LEU A 41 12.28 -7.67 -8.39
N ARG A 42 11.35 -8.61 -8.58
CA ARG A 42 11.65 -9.92 -9.18
C ARG A 42 12.19 -9.80 -10.61
N GLN A 43 11.68 -8.86 -11.40
CA GLN A 43 12.17 -8.61 -12.75
C GLN A 43 13.57 -7.98 -12.75
N MET A 44 13.85 -7.06 -11.81
CA MET A 44 15.15 -6.38 -11.74
C MET A 44 16.27 -7.26 -11.20
N TYR A 45 15.99 -8.09 -10.20
CA TYR A 45 17.01 -8.91 -9.54
C TYR A 45 17.13 -10.33 -10.12
N GLY A 46 16.36 -10.65 -11.16
CA GLY A 46 16.36 -11.96 -11.81
C GLY A 46 15.68 -13.01 -10.94
N GLY A 47 14.50 -13.47 -11.36
CA GLY A 47 14.01 -14.76 -10.90
C GLY A 47 14.91 -15.86 -11.45
N ASP A 48 15.23 -16.86 -10.62
CA ASP A 48 15.79 -18.14 -11.07
C ASP A 48 15.00 -18.73 -12.24
#